data_AF-A0A916DXI2-F1
#
_entry.id   AF-A0A916DXI2-F1
#
_cell.length_a   1.000
_cell.length_b   1.000
_cell.length_c   1.000
_cell.angle_alpha   90.00
_cell.angle_beta   90.00
_cell.angle_gamma   90.00
#
_symmetry.space_group_name_H-M   'P 1'
#
loop_
_entity.id
_entity.type
_entity.pdbx_description
1 polymer ?
#
loop_
_entity_poly.entity_id
_entity_poly.type
_entity_poly.pdbx_seq_one_letter_code
_entity_poly.pdbx_strand_id
1 'polypeptide(L)'
;MGSHINLIKERKYDLSSLKLIISSAAPLSGDLCKEFVETYNVPIKQAYGLTEATPFATATKTHEIVDGSIGILIPNMECKVISENNKELGYNKSGEFCFRGPNIMKGYLNNEKATDTCIDSDGWFHTGDFGFVDPQGNFFIVDRFNELIKYKEFRIIPTELESILLTHSSINDSAVIGIYSDEQETEYPLAYVELKPDKIQSDQLKEEIKDFVSQKVAPHKKLHCVHFIDKIPKSSAGKTLRRSLRAKNECVKQCLL
;
A
#
# COMPACT_ATOMS: atom_id res chain seq x y z
N MET A 1 6.78 -9.88 16.13
CA MET A 1 6.60 -8.80 17.12
C MET A 1 8.00 -8.27 17.39
N GLY A 2 8.58 -7.52 16.47
CA GLY A 2 8.20 -6.13 16.21
C GLY A 2 9.11 -5.26 17.08
N SER A 3 10.40 -5.24 16.75
CA SER A 3 11.46 -4.55 17.53
C SER A 3 11.15 -3.08 17.83
N HIS A 4 10.30 -2.44 17.01
CA HIS A 4 9.91 -1.04 17.17
C HIS A 4 8.93 -0.79 18.32
N ILE A 5 8.09 -1.76 18.67
CA ILE A 5 7.08 -1.62 19.75
C ILE A 5 7.76 -1.55 21.13
N ASN A 6 8.81 -2.34 21.34
CA ASN A 6 9.56 -2.32 22.60
C ASN A 6 10.26 -0.97 22.84
N LEU A 7 10.77 -0.34 21.78
CA LEU A 7 11.41 0.98 21.87
C LEU A 7 10.44 2.09 22.30
N ILE A 8 9.17 2.00 21.89
CA ILE A 8 8.13 2.96 22.28
C ILE A 8 7.88 2.87 23.79
N LYS A 9 7.67 1.65 24.30
CA LYS A 9 7.36 1.40 25.73
C LYS A 9 8.49 1.78 26.69
N GLU A 10 9.74 1.62 26.27
CA GLU A 10 10.90 1.90 27.12
C GLU A 10 11.15 3.41 27.37
N ARG A 11 10.42 4.31 26.69
CA ARG A 11 10.58 5.79 26.82
C ARG A 11 12.04 6.23 26.85
N LYS A 12 12.86 5.62 25.99
CA LYS A 12 14.32 5.78 26.01
C LYS A 12 14.78 7.23 25.72
N TYR A 13 13.91 8.03 25.11
CA TYR A 13 14.19 9.41 24.71
C TYR A 13 13.11 10.37 25.23
N ASP A 14 13.51 11.57 25.63
CA ASP A 14 12.59 12.65 25.97
C ASP A 14 12.04 13.30 24.69
N LEU A 15 10.75 13.08 24.42
CA LEU A 15 10.03 13.64 23.28
C LEU A 15 9.07 14.77 23.68
N SER A 16 9.16 15.28 24.91
CA SER A 16 8.23 16.28 25.47
C SER A 16 8.19 17.61 24.70
N SER A 17 9.23 17.92 23.92
CA SER A 17 9.27 19.10 23.05
C SER A 17 8.48 18.96 21.74
N LEU A 18 8.14 17.72 21.34
CA LEU A 18 7.39 17.46 20.11
C LEU A 18 5.92 17.86 20.29
N LYS A 19 5.39 18.59 19.32
CA LYS A 19 3.98 19.05 19.31
C LYS A 19 3.10 18.28 18.32
N LEU A 20 3.72 17.73 17.28
CA LEU A 20 3.05 17.04 16.19
C LEU A 20 4.06 16.20 15.42
N ILE A 21 3.65 14.99 15.04
CA ILE A 21 4.35 14.15 14.08
C ILE A 21 3.48 13.99 12.84
N ILE A 22 4.09 14.05 11.66
CA ILE A 22 3.43 13.75 10.39
C ILE A 22 4.13 12.56 9.76
N SER A 23 3.37 11.49 9.56
CA SER A 23 3.76 10.33 8.77
C SER A 23 3.20 10.44 7.36
N SER A 24 4.03 10.14 6.36
CA SER A 24 3.65 10.14 4.94
C SER A 24 4.50 9.12 4.18
N ALA A 25 4.29 9.02 2.86
CA ALA A 25 4.96 8.11 1.92
C ALA A 25 4.70 6.60 2.11
N ALA A 26 4.38 6.14 3.32
CA ALA A 26 4.00 4.76 3.61
C ALA A 26 2.74 4.69 4.48
N PRO A 27 1.92 3.63 4.35
CA PRO A 27 0.81 3.40 5.27
C PRO A 27 1.31 3.28 6.71
N LEU A 28 0.62 3.94 7.64
CA LEU A 28 0.86 3.82 9.07
C LEU A 28 -0.32 3.05 9.68
N SER A 29 -0.04 1.99 10.46
CA SER A 29 -1.12 1.22 11.09
C SER A 29 -1.78 2.01 12.22
N GLY A 30 -3.10 1.91 12.34
CA GLY A 30 -3.84 2.59 13.41
C GLY A 30 -3.39 2.16 14.81
N ASP A 31 -3.02 0.89 14.99
CA ASP A 31 -2.53 0.39 16.29
C ASP A 31 -1.21 1.04 16.70
N LEU A 32 -0.28 1.22 15.75
CA LEU A 32 0.99 1.89 16.02
C LEU A 32 0.80 3.38 16.33
N CYS A 33 -0.12 4.05 15.61
CA CYS A 33 -0.53 5.42 15.92
C CYS A 33 -1.07 5.55 17.34
N LYS A 34 -2.05 4.71 17.70
CA LYS A 34 -2.69 4.72 19.02
C LYS A 34 -1.68 4.49 20.13
N GLU A 35 -0.86 3.45 20.01
CA GLU A 35 0.16 3.11 21.01
C GLU A 35 1.16 4.25 21.22
N PHE A 36 1.61 4.88 20.14
CA PHE A 36 2.54 6.01 20.24
C PHE A 36 1.89 7.23 20.89
N VAL A 37 0.67 7.59 20.50
CA VAL A 37 -0.08 8.71 21.09
C VAL A 37 -0.33 8.47 22.57
N GLU A 38 -0.73 7.27 22.98
CA GLU A 38 -0.93 6.88 24.38
C GLU A 38 0.37 6.94 25.19
N THR A 39 1.50 6.55 24.57
CA THR A 39 2.79 6.49 25.27
C THR A 39 3.44 7.85 25.44
N TYR A 40 3.45 8.70 24.41
CA TYR A 40 4.20 9.96 24.39
C TYR A 40 3.31 11.21 24.49
N ASN A 41 1.99 11.06 24.37
CA ASN A 41 1.04 12.19 24.34
C ASN A 41 1.35 13.23 23.25
N VAL A 42 1.92 12.77 22.12
CA VAL A 42 2.21 13.59 20.95
C VAL A 42 1.28 13.18 19.82
N PRO A 43 0.46 14.09 19.25
CA PRO A 43 -0.40 13.76 18.13
C PRO A 43 0.38 13.30 16.90
N ILE A 44 -0.13 12.26 16.22
CA ILE A 44 0.37 11.81 14.93
C ILE A 44 -0.69 12.05 13.86
N LYS A 45 -0.28 12.62 12.73
CA LYS A 45 -1.07 12.69 11.50
C LYS A 45 -0.49 11.77 10.46
N GLN A 46 -1.34 11.07 9.75
CA GLN A 46 -1.05 10.54 8.43
C GLN A 46 -1.42 11.56 7.35
N ALA A 47 -0.57 11.71 6.34
CA ALA A 47 -0.84 12.51 5.17
C ALA A 47 -0.45 11.75 3.90
N TYR A 48 -1.26 11.88 2.85
CA TYR A 48 -0.98 11.32 1.55
C TYR A 48 -0.67 12.43 0.56
N GLY A 49 0.34 12.18 -0.26
CA GLY A 49 0.77 13.07 -1.31
C GLY A 49 1.70 12.34 -2.27
N LEU A 50 1.96 13.05 -3.36
CA LEU A 50 2.82 12.64 -4.46
C LEU A 50 3.76 13.80 -4.74
N THR A 51 4.90 13.53 -5.38
CA THR A 51 5.80 14.59 -5.86
C THR A 51 5.02 15.56 -6.75
N GLU A 52 4.11 15.03 -7.55
CA GLU A 52 3.23 15.71 -8.48
C GLU A 52 2.11 16.52 -7.79
N ALA A 53 1.85 16.35 -6.48
CA ALA A 53 0.78 17.00 -5.73
C ALA A 53 1.29 17.56 -4.38
N THR A 54 2.26 18.48 -4.45
CA THR A 54 3.16 18.86 -3.34
C THR A 54 2.46 19.50 -2.11
N PRO A 55 2.89 19.21 -0.86
CA PRO A 55 3.44 17.93 -0.43
C PRO A 55 2.33 16.89 -0.16
N PHE A 56 1.08 17.33 -0.02
CA PHE A 56 -0.05 16.50 0.35
C PHE A 56 -1.27 16.83 -0.51
N ALA A 57 -2.05 15.80 -0.83
CA ALA A 57 -3.41 15.93 -1.35
C ALA A 57 -4.44 15.73 -0.23
N THR A 58 -4.13 14.88 0.75
CA THR A 58 -4.99 14.61 1.91
C THR A 58 -4.19 14.54 3.20
N ALA A 59 -4.84 14.85 4.33
CA ALA A 59 -4.26 14.71 5.65
C ALA A 59 -5.32 14.40 6.70
N THR A 60 -4.94 13.58 7.69
CA THR A 60 -5.77 13.27 8.85
C THR A 60 -5.89 14.47 9.77
N LYS A 61 -7.02 14.55 10.49
CA LYS A 61 -7.22 15.54 11.54
C LYS A 61 -6.40 15.16 12.77
N THR A 62 -5.92 16.16 13.52
CA THR A 62 -4.96 15.97 14.63
C THR A 62 -5.46 15.02 15.74
N HIS A 63 -6.78 14.91 15.93
CA HIS A 63 -7.39 14.16 17.04
C HIS A 63 -8.49 13.18 16.58
N GLU A 64 -8.71 13.04 15.28
CA GLU A 64 -9.68 12.10 14.72
C GLU A 64 -8.91 11.15 13.79
N ILE A 65 -8.43 10.04 14.36
CA ILE A 65 -7.74 8.99 13.62
C ILE A 65 -8.79 7.98 13.17
N VAL A 66 -9.04 7.96 11.86
CA VAL A 66 -9.82 6.90 11.22
C VAL A 66 -8.82 5.85 10.74
N ASP A 67 -8.93 4.64 11.29
CA ASP A 67 -7.97 3.56 10.98
C ASP A 67 -7.97 3.23 9.48
N GLY A 68 -6.78 3.06 8.92
CA GLY A 68 -6.57 2.85 7.49
C GLY A 68 -6.82 4.08 6.59
N SER A 69 -7.29 5.21 7.12
CA SER A 69 -7.53 6.41 6.32
C SER A 69 -6.26 7.22 6.10
N ILE A 70 -6.12 7.77 4.89
CA ILE A 70 -5.13 8.81 4.56
C ILE A 70 -5.64 10.23 4.86
N GLY A 71 -6.80 10.34 5.52
CA GLY A 71 -7.39 11.58 5.96
C GLY A 71 -8.37 12.20 4.97
N ILE A 72 -8.59 13.50 5.10
CA ILE A 72 -9.52 14.27 4.27
C ILE A 72 -8.75 15.15 3.28
N LEU A 73 -9.42 15.62 2.22
CA LEU A 73 -8.86 16.62 1.31
C LEU A 73 -8.31 17.84 2.07
N ILE A 74 -7.10 18.28 1.69
CA ILE A 74 -6.57 19.54 2.20
C ILE A 74 -7.34 20.73 1.58
N PRO A 75 -7.33 21.92 2.19
CA PRO A 75 -8.02 23.08 1.65
C PRO A 75 -7.60 23.41 0.22
N ASN A 76 -8.54 23.90 -0.58
CA ASN A 76 -8.35 24.29 -1.98
C ASN A 76 -7.96 23.16 -2.94
N MET A 77 -8.20 21.91 -2.53
CA MET A 77 -8.07 20.74 -3.39
C MET A 77 -9.43 20.16 -3.73
N GLU A 78 -9.55 19.67 -4.95
CA GLU A 78 -10.66 18.88 -5.44
C GLU A 78 -10.17 17.46 -5.71
N CYS A 79 -11.05 16.47 -5.49
CA CYS A 79 -10.80 15.10 -5.92
C CYS A 79 -12.08 14.47 -6.47
N LYS A 80 -11.93 13.73 -7.57
CA LYS A 80 -12.93 12.78 -8.07
C LYS A 80 -12.35 11.37 -8.01
N VAL A 81 -13.20 10.39 -7.74
CA VAL A 81 -12.86 8.97 -7.87
C VAL A 81 -13.44 8.47 -9.19
N ILE A 82 -12.63 7.90 -10.07
CA ILE A 82 -13.09 7.43 -11.39
C ILE A 82 -12.94 5.92 -11.54
N SER A 83 -13.89 5.32 -12.24
CA SER A 83 -13.75 3.95 -12.75
C SER A 83 -12.81 3.90 -13.95
N GLU A 84 -12.44 2.70 -14.36
CA GLU A 84 -11.59 2.45 -15.54
C GLU A 84 -12.16 2.98 -16.85
N ASN A 85 -13.49 3.10 -16.91
CA ASN A 85 -14.19 3.66 -18.06
C ASN A 85 -14.33 5.19 -17.94
N ASN A 86 -13.49 5.84 -17.12
CA ASN A 86 -13.49 7.28 -16.84
C ASN A 86 -14.83 7.83 -16.34
N LYS A 87 -15.64 7.01 -15.66
CA LYS A 87 -16.87 7.48 -15.01
C LYS A 87 -16.63 7.79 -13.55
N GLU A 88 -17.07 8.96 -13.11
CA GLU A 88 -17.06 9.34 -11.70
C GLU A 88 -17.88 8.36 -10.85
N LEU A 89 -17.36 8.06 -9.67
CA LEU A 89 -17.90 7.13 -8.71
C LEU A 89 -18.33 7.86 -7.44
N GLY A 90 -19.41 7.37 -6.83
CA GLY A 90 -19.86 7.85 -5.53
C GLY A 90 -19.06 7.29 -4.36
N TYR A 91 -19.44 7.68 -3.14
CA TYR A 91 -18.82 7.19 -1.92
C TYR A 91 -18.80 5.65 -1.82
N ASN A 92 -17.79 5.12 -1.14
CA ASN A 92 -17.54 3.69 -0.92
C ASN A 92 -17.39 2.87 -2.21
N LYS A 93 -17.11 3.51 -3.35
CA LYS A 93 -16.76 2.84 -4.60
C LYS A 93 -15.28 3.04 -4.87
N SER A 94 -14.58 1.94 -5.11
CA SER A 94 -13.15 1.96 -5.41
C SER A 94 -12.92 2.40 -6.85
N GLY A 95 -11.98 3.33 -7.04
CA GLY A 95 -11.54 3.81 -8.34
C GLY A 95 -10.24 4.60 -8.23
N GLU A 96 -9.76 5.15 -9.34
CA GLU A 96 -8.58 6.01 -9.35
C GLU A 96 -8.89 7.36 -8.70
N PHE A 97 -7.98 7.85 -7.85
CA PHE A 97 -8.04 9.24 -7.40
C PHE A 97 -7.49 10.17 -8.48
N CYS A 98 -8.31 11.14 -8.88
CA CYS A 98 -7.88 12.27 -9.70
C CYS A 98 -7.96 13.54 -8.87
N PHE A 99 -6.87 14.29 -8.77
CA PHE A 99 -6.81 15.52 -7.98
C PHE A 99 -6.71 16.75 -8.87
N ARG A 100 -7.27 17.87 -8.41
CA ARG A 100 -7.08 19.19 -9.02
C ARG A 100 -6.89 20.23 -7.93
N GLY A 101 -5.97 21.16 -8.15
CA GLY A 101 -5.74 22.26 -7.23
C GLY A 101 -4.41 22.96 -7.45
N PRO A 102 -4.08 23.96 -6.62
CA PRO A 102 -2.97 24.87 -6.85
C PRO A 102 -1.58 24.22 -6.65
N ASN A 103 -1.53 23.04 -6.03
CA ASN A 103 -0.28 22.34 -5.72
C ASN A 103 0.02 21.17 -6.68
N ILE A 104 -0.82 20.96 -7.69
CA ILE A 104 -0.54 20.02 -8.76
C ILE A 104 0.61 20.57 -9.61
N MET A 105 1.54 19.70 -9.97
CA MET A 105 2.69 20.05 -10.80
C MET A 105 2.27 20.64 -12.15
N LYS A 106 3.21 21.34 -12.80
CA LYS A 106 3.00 21.85 -14.16
C LYS A 106 3.20 20.77 -15.24
N GLY A 107 3.79 19.64 -14.89
CA GLY A 107 4.17 18.57 -15.81
C GLY A 107 5.61 18.10 -15.61
N TYR A 108 5.97 17.07 -16.36
CA TYR A 108 7.31 16.48 -16.35
C TYR A 108 8.25 17.24 -17.31
N LEU A 109 9.44 17.59 -16.81
CA LEU A 109 10.45 18.30 -17.59
C LEU A 109 10.85 17.49 -18.85
N ASN A 110 10.73 18.11 -20.02
CA ASN A 110 11.03 17.52 -21.32
C ASN A 110 10.26 16.22 -21.64
N ASN A 111 9.08 16.02 -21.05
CA ASN A 111 8.26 14.85 -21.28
C ASN A 111 6.76 15.21 -21.31
N GLU A 112 6.38 15.92 -22.37
CA GLU A 112 4.99 16.32 -22.62
C GLU A 112 4.07 15.10 -22.72
N LYS A 113 4.50 14.03 -23.40
CA LYS A 113 3.71 12.79 -23.49
C LYS A 113 3.34 12.23 -22.13
N ALA A 114 4.28 12.16 -21.18
CA ALA A 114 3.97 11.69 -19.83
C ALA A 114 3.06 12.66 -19.07
N THR A 115 3.23 13.97 -19.31
CA THR A 115 2.39 15.02 -18.71
C THR A 115 0.95 14.88 -19.19
N ASP A 116 0.73 14.80 -20.50
CA ASP A 116 -0.60 14.67 -21.12
C ASP A 116 -1.26 13.32 -20.80
N THR A 117 -0.47 12.32 -20.39
CA THR A 117 -1.00 11.03 -19.95
C THR A 117 -1.55 11.10 -18.52
N CYS A 118 -1.00 11.97 -17.67
CA CYS A 118 -1.41 12.06 -16.26
C CYS A 118 -2.18 13.33 -15.91
N ILE A 119 -2.17 14.38 -16.74
CA ILE A 119 -2.97 15.58 -16.54
C ILE A 119 -3.93 15.71 -17.72
N ASP A 120 -5.24 15.58 -17.45
CA ASP A 120 -6.26 15.68 -18.49
C ASP A 120 -6.49 17.14 -18.95
N SER A 121 -7.28 17.30 -20.02
CA SER A 121 -7.61 18.62 -20.58
C SER A 121 -8.38 19.53 -19.62
N ASP A 122 -9.01 18.97 -18.59
CA ASP A 122 -9.77 19.69 -17.57
C ASP A 122 -8.92 20.00 -16.32
N GLY A 123 -7.63 19.68 -16.37
CA GLY A 123 -6.64 19.93 -15.33
C GLY A 123 -6.65 18.93 -14.17
N TRP A 124 -7.26 17.75 -14.35
CA TRP A 124 -7.21 16.68 -13.36
C TRP A 124 -5.93 15.88 -13.49
N PHE A 125 -5.22 15.74 -12.39
CA PHE A 125 -4.07 14.87 -12.25
C PHE A 125 -4.50 13.45 -11.84
N HIS A 126 -4.32 12.51 -12.76
CA HIS A 126 -4.47 11.07 -12.61
C HIS A 126 -3.28 10.49 -11.84
N THR A 127 -3.54 10.06 -10.61
CA THR A 127 -2.50 9.59 -9.69
C THR A 127 -2.01 8.18 -9.98
N GLY A 128 -2.83 7.36 -10.63
CA GLY A 128 -2.68 5.91 -10.67
C GLY A 128 -2.85 5.21 -9.32
N ASP A 129 -3.18 5.93 -8.24
CA ASP A 129 -3.49 5.37 -6.93
C ASP A 129 -5.02 5.13 -6.83
N PHE A 130 -5.40 3.93 -6.43
CA PHE A 130 -6.79 3.51 -6.31
C PHE A 130 -7.24 3.49 -4.86
N GLY A 131 -8.47 3.92 -4.67
CA GLY A 131 -9.07 3.96 -3.36
C GLY A 131 -10.54 4.36 -3.42
N PHE A 132 -11.10 4.60 -2.26
CA PHE A 132 -12.46 5.10 -2.13
C PHE A 132 -12.52 6.21 -1.08
N VAL A 133 -13.60 6.98 -1.13
CA VAL A 133 -13.93 7.99 -0.13
C VAL A 133 -15.19 7.56 0.60
N ASP A 134 -15.19 7.60 1.92
CA ASP A 134 -16.40 7.33 2.72
C ASP A 134 -17.34 8.55 2.72
N PRO A 135 -18.60 8.40 3.19
CA PRO A 135 -19.55 9.52 3.26
C PRO A 135 -19.12 10.64 4.24
N GLN A 136 -18.12 10.41 5.08
CA GLN A 136 -17.55 11.40 6.00
C GLN A 136 -16.38 12.17 5.36
N GLY A 137 -16.00 11.83 4.12
CA GLY A 137 -14.93 12.48 3.37
C GLY A 137 -13.54 11.92 3.66
N ASN A 138 -13.44 10.79 4.39
CA ASN A 138 -12.17 10.13 4.63
C ASN A 138 -11.76 9.30 3.40
N PHE A 139 -10.51 9.46 3.00
CA PHE A 139 -9.92 8.77 1.87
C PHE A 139 -9.22 7.50 2.36
N PHE A 140 -9.36 6.43 1.57
CA PHE A 140 -8.74 5.14 1.84
C PHE A 140 -8.04 4.66 0.57
N ILE A 141 -6.73 4.40 0.66
CA ILE A 141 -5.99 3.79 -0.45
C ILE A 141 -6.17 2.28 -0.37
N VAL A 142 -6.57 1.70 -1.48
CA VAL A 142 -6.70 0.26 -1.66
C VAL A 142 -5.40 -0.29 -2.26
N ASP A 143 -4.90 0.27 -3.37
CA ASP A 143 -3.58 -0.04 -3.95
C ASP A 143 -3.20 0.89 -5.12
N ARG A 144 -2.06 0.68 -5.78
CA ARG A 144 -1.70 1.32 -7.06
C ARG A 144 -2.19 0.51 -8.26
N PHE A 145 -2.69 1.16 -9.32
CA PHE A 145 -3.20 0.53 -10.55
C PHE A 145 -2.23 -0.48 -11.18
N ASN A 146 -0.94 -0.13 -11.24
CA ASN A 146 0.11 -0.98 -11.82
C ASN A 146 0.55 -2.13 -10.90
N GLU A 147 0.13 -2.12 -9.63
CA GLU A 147 0.57 -3.10 -8.64
C GLU A 147 -0.52 -4.17 -8.38
N LEU A 148 -1.77 -3.94 -8.79
CA LEU A 148 -2.86 -4.92 -8.72
C LEU A 148 -2.55 -6.19 -9.53
N ILE A 149 -3.00 -7.33 -9.00
CA ILE A 149 -2.82 -8.63 -9.64
C ILE A 149 -4.07 -8.94 -10.45
N LYS A 150 -3.88 -9.18 -11.76
CA LYS A 150 -4.94 -9.42 -12.74
C LYS A 150 -5.26 -10.91 -12.86
N TYR A 151 -6.11 -11.41 -11.97
CA TYR A 151 -6.53 -12.81 -11.96
C TYR A 151 -7.91 -13.00 -12.61
N LYS A 152 -7.95 -13.46 -13.86
CA LYS A 152 -9.13 -13.60 -14.70
C LYS A 152 -9.92 -12.29 -14.70
N GLU A 153 -11.21 -12.36 -14.39
CA GLU A 153 -12.11 -11.21 -14.23
C GLU A 153 -11.91 -10.46 -12.89
N PHE A 154 -11.04 -10.96 -12.00
CA PHE A 154 -10.82 -10.41 -10.66
C PHE A 154 -9.54 -9.59 -10.57
N ARG A 155 -9.59 -8.59 -9.69
CA ARG A 155 -8.41 -7.84 -9.26
C ARG A 155 -8.13 -8.16 -7.81
N ILE A 156 -6.92 -8.64 -7.57
CA ILE A 156 -6.45 -8.98 -6.24
C ILE A 156 -5.51 -7.86 -5.82
N ILE A 157 -5.72 -7.39 -4.60
CA ILE A 157 -4.97 -6.32 -3.97
C ILE A 157 -3.81 -6.96 -3.19
N PRO A 158 -2.54 -6.81 -3.63
CA PRO A 158 -1.39 -7.35 -2.90
C PRO A 158 -1.37 -7.01 -1.42
N THR A 159 -1.67 -5.75 -1.07
CA THR A 159 -1.58 -5.26 0.32
C THR A 159 -2.56 -5.98 1.27
N GLU A 160 -3.70 -6.44 0.76
CA GLU A 160 -4.65 -7.26 1.52
C GLU A 160 -4.03 -8.60 1.91
N LEU A 161 -3.37 -9.27 0.94
CA LEU A 161 -2.70 -10.54 1.16
C LEU A 161 -1.46 -10.38 2.05
N GLU A 162 -0.69 -9.32 1.86
CA GLU A 162 0.45 -8.97 2.72
C GLU A 162 0.02 -8.72 4.17
N SER A 163 -1.07 -7.99 4.37
CA SER A 163 -1.61 -7.74 5.71
C SER A 163 -1.97 -9.04 6.42
N ILE A 164 -2.57 -10.01 5.69
CA ILE A 164 -2.84 -11.35 6.23
C ILE A 164 -1.54 -12.09 6.53
N LEU A 165 -0.58 -12.11 5.60
CA LEU A 165 0.71 -12.77 5.77
C LEU A 165 1.48 -12.25 6.99
N LEU A 166 1.46 -10.94 7.23
CA LEU A 166 2.11 -10.32 8.39
C LEU A 166 1.50 -10.75 9.73
N THR A 167 0.29 -11.33 9.74
CA THR A 167 -0.29 -11.94 10.95
C THR A 167 0.23 -13.35 11.25
N HIS A 168 0.99 -13.97 10.34
CA HIS A 168 1.54 -15.31 10.53
C HIS A 168 2.72 -15.31 11.52
N SER A 169 2.77 -16.29 12.42
CA SER A 169 3.78 -16.35 13.49
C SER A 169 5.22 -16.49 12.98
N SER A 170 5.42 -17.04 11.78
CA SER A 170 6.75 -17.26 11.20
C SER A 170 7.26 -16.10 10.33
N ILE A 171 6.41 -15.15 9.96
CA ILE A 171 6.72 -14.10 8.97
C ILE A 171 7.20 -12.83 9.67
N ASN A 172 8.33 -12.28 9.21
CA ASN A 172 8.86 -10.99 9.65
C ASN A 172 8.37 -9.85 8.74
N ASP A 173 8.42 -10.07 7.43
CA ASP A 173 7.96 -9.12 6.41
C ASP A 173 7.48 -9.88 5.17
N SER A 174 6.64 -9.25 4.34
CA SER A 174 6.15 -9.89 3.12
C SER A 174 5.86 -8.89 2.01
N ALA A 175 5.89 -9.38 0.77
CA ALA A 175 5.46 -8.65 -0.41
C ALA A 175 4.79 -9.61 -1.38
N VAL A 176 3.65 -9.21 -1.92
CA VAL A 176 2.89 -10.01 -2.88
C VAL A 176 2.95 -9.34 -4.25
N ILE A 177 3.15 -10.16 -5.29
CA ILE A 177 3.17 -9.72 -6.68
C ILE A 177 2.30 -10.64 -7.55
N GLY A 178 1.88 -10.12 -8.70
CA GLY A 178 1.24 -10.91 -9.74
C GLY A 178 2.29 -11.59 -10.62
N ILE A 179 2.09 -12.87 -10.90
CA ILE A 179 2.91 -13.63 -11.84
C ILE A 179 2.05 -14.10 -13.00
N TYR A 180 2.40 -13.71 -14.21
CA TYR A 180 1.64 -14.09 -15.39
C TYR A 180 1.88 -15.58 -15.72
N SER A 181 0.80 -16.32 -15.91
CA SER A 181 0.79 -17.68 -16.43
C SER A 181 0.33 -17.63 -17.88
N ASP A 182 1.22 -18.06 -18.78
CA ASP A 182 0.91 -18.15 -20.21
C ASP A 182 -0.18 -19.20 -20.49
N GLU A 183 -0.22 -20.29 -19.72
CA GLU A 183 -1.22 -21.37 -19.89
C GLU A 183 -2.64 -20.91 -19.55
N GLN A 184 -2.78 -20.07 -18.52
CA GLN A 184 -4.07 -19.65 -17.98
C GLN A 184 -4.42 -18.21 -18.38
N GLU A 185 -3.57 -17.58 -19.19
CA GLU A 185 -3.65 -16.19 -19.66
C GLU A 185 -3.99 -15.19 -18.55
N THR A 186 -3.36 -15.38 -17.38
CA THR A 186 -3.72 -14.63 -16.18
C THR A 186 -2.60 -14.50 -15.15
N GLU A 187 -2.70 -13.53 -14.24
CA GLU A 187 -1.76 -13.38 -13.14
C GLU A 187 -2.21 -14.13 -11.87
N TYR A 188 -1.28 -14.83 -11.23
CA TYR A 188 -1.47 -15.47 -9.94
C TYR A 188 -0.76 -14.70 -8.81
N PRO A 189 -1.31 -14.70 -7.58
CA PRO A 189 -0.59 -14.17 -6.42
C PRO A 189 0.60 -15.04 -6.02
N LEU A 190 1.79 -14.43 -6.01
CA LEU A 190 3.02 -14.99 -5.44
C LEU A 190 3.47 -14.13 -4.26
N ALA A 191 3.76 -14.78 -3.14
CA ALA A 191 4.29 -14.11 -1.95
C ALA A 191 5.80 -14.29 -1.84
N TYR A 192 6.52 -13.18 -1.71
CA TYR A 192 7.85 -13.16 -1.14
C TYR A 192 7.74 -12.98 0.37
N VAL A 193 8.45 -13.82 1.12
CA VAL A 193 8.37 -13.88 2.58
C VAL A 193 9.77 -13.76 3.18
N GLU A 194 9.95 -12.76 4.03
CA GLU A 194 11.08 -12.68 4.94
C GLU A 194 10.68 -13.37 6.26
N LEU A 195 11.41 -14.43 6.63
CA LEU A 195 11.13 -15.16 7.86
C LEU A 195 11.71 -14.44 9.09
N LYS A 196 11.14 -14.72 10.26
CA LYS A 196 11.77 -14.33 11.53
C LYS A 196 13.09 -15.09 11.73
N PRO A 197 14.08 -14.51 12.44
CA PRO A 197 15.41 -15.10 12.60
C PRO A 197 15.42 -16.52 13.22
N ASP A 198 14.39 -16.88 13.99
CA ASP A 198 14.25 -18.19 14.64
C ASP A 198 13.59 -19.26 13.75
N LYS A 199 13.23 -18.92 12.51
CA LYS A 199 12.49 -19.81 11.60
C LYS A 199 13.37 -20.32 10.47
N ILE A 200 13.16 -21.59 10.11
CA ILE A 200 13.89 -22.29 9.06
C ILE A 200 13.00 -22.40 7.83
N GLN A 201 13.58 -22.12 6.67
CA GLN A 201 12.92 -22.30 5.38
C GLN A 201 12.69 -23.79 5.11
N SER A 202 11.45 -24.18 4.80
CA SER A 202 11.10 -25.54 4.37
C SER A 202 9.92 -25.51 3.43
N ASP A 203 9.78 -26.54 2.59
CA ASP A 203 8.61 -26.65 1.69
C ASP A 203 7.32 -26.88 2.49
N GLN A 204 7.41 -27.58 3.64
CA GLN A 204 6.29 -27.71 4.57
C GLN A 204 5.78 -26.34 5.06
N LEU A 205 6.70 -25.41 5.37
CA LEU A 205 6.32 -24.07 5.81
C LEU A 205 5.71 -23.23 4.68
N LYS A 206 6.12 -23.44 3.42
CA LYS A 206 5.47 -22.78 2.27
C LYS A 206 4.01 -23.21 2.15
N GLU A 207 3.73 -24.51 2.25
CA GLU A 207 2.35 -25.02 2.21
C GLU A 207 1.54 -24.57 3.42
N GLU A 208 2.11 -24.56 4.63
CA GLU A 208 1.48 -23.99 5.83
C GLU A 208 1.05 -22.53 5.61
N ILE A 209 1.94 -21.70 5.04
CA ILE A 209 1.66 -20.28 4.75
C ILE A 209 0.55 -20.15 3.69
N LYS A 210 0.58 -20.97 2.62
CA LYS A 210 -0.48 -20.99 1.60
C LYS A 210 -1.82 -21.34 2.21
N ASP A 211 -1.87 -22.40 3.02
CA ASP A 211 -3.07 -22.86 3.70
C ASP A 211 -3.62 -21.80 4.65
N PHE A 212 -2.75 -21.18 5.45
CA PHE A 212 -3.12 -20.09 6.36
C PHE A 212 -3.80 -18.92 5.65
N VAL A 213 -3.28 -18.47 4.50
CA VAL A 213 -3.91 -17.42 3.71
C VAL A 213 -5.21 -17.93 3.10
N SER A 214 -5.23 -19.16 2.58
CA SER A 214 -6.39 -19.75 1.90
C SER A 214 -7.64 -19.86 2.77
N GLN A 215 -7.47 -20.00 4.08
CA GLN A 215 -8.56 -20.06 5.06
C GLN A 215 -9.21 -18.70 5.34
N LYS A 216 -8.54 -17.60 4.95
CA LYS A 216 -8.96 -16.22 5.25
C LYS A 216 -9.44 -15.43 4.05
N VAL A 217 -9.29 -15.98 2.84
CA VAL A 217 -9.56 -15.27 1.58
C VAL A 217 -10.43 -16.09 0.64
N ALA A 218 -11.12 -15.39 -0.27
CA ALA A 218 -11.89 -16.04 -1.33
C ALA A 218 -10.98 -16.84 -2.28
N PRO A 219 -11.50 -17.88 -2.98
CA PRO A 219 -10.69 -18.78 -3.81
C PRO A 219 -9.78 -18.07 -4.84
N HIS A 220 -10.26 -16.98 -5.44
CA HIS A 220 -9.48 -16.23 -6.43
C HIS A 220 -8.27 -15.49 -5.83
N LYS A 221 -8.25 -15.22 -4.52
CA LYS A 221 -7.14 -14.51 -3.85
C LYS A 221 -6.07 -15.44 -3.28
N LYS A 222 -6.21 -16.76 -3.44
CA LYS A 222 -5.28 -17.74 -2.84
C LYS A 222 -3.87 -17.58 -3.43
N LEU A 223 -2.86 -17.68 -2.56
CA LEU A 223 -1.46 -17.72 -2.97
C LEU A 223 -1.20 -19.00 -3.76
N HIS A 224 -0.53 -18.86 -4.90
CA HIS A 224 -0.11 -20.00 -5.71
C HIS A 224 1.29 -20.45 -5.33
N CYS A 225 2.19 -19.50 -5.08
CA CYS A 225 3.58 -19.80 -4.72
C CYS A 225 4.06 -18.88 -3.59
N VAL A 226 4.96 -19.41 -2.75
CA VAL A 226 5.63 -18.71 -1.66
C VAL A 226 7.13 -18.88 -1.83
N HIS A 227 7.86 -17.77 -1.93
CA HIS A 227 9.32 -17.75 -1.95
C HIS A 227 9.88 -17.07 -0.73
N PHE A 228 10.81 -17.74 -0.07
CA PHE A 228 11.59 -17.10 0.98
C PHE A 228 12.67 -16.22 0.39
N ILE A 229 12.88 -15.05 1.00
CA ILE A 229 13.92 -14.10 0.63
C ILE A 229 14.55 -13.53 1.90
N ASP A 230 15.84 -13.22 1.84
CA ASP A 230 16.57 -12.66 2.99
C ASP A 230 16.01 -11.31 3.44
N LYS A 231 15.57 -10.48 2.48
CA LYS A 231 15.03 -9.15 2.74
C LYS A 231 14.05 -8.71 1.68
N ILE A 232 12.92 -8.14 2.12
CA ILE A 232 12.01 -7.42 1.22
C ILE A 232 12.66 -6.11 0.76
N PRO A 233 12.83 -5.86 -0.56
CA PRO A 233 13.44 -4.64 -1.05
C PRO A 233 12.52 -3.45 -0.79
N LYS A 234 13.03 -2.44 -0.10
CA LYS A 234 12.32 -1.19 0.21
C LYS A 234 13.11 0.00 -0.31
N SER A 235 12.42 1.08 -0.67
CA SER A 235 13.03 2.37 -0.97
C SER A 235 13.63 2.98 0.30
N SER A 236 14.42 4.05 0.15
CA SER A 236 14.88 4.85 1.29
C SER A 236 13.73 5.40 2.14
N ALA A 237 12.53 5.55 1.55
CA ALA A 237 11.30 5.95 2.23
C ALA A 237 10.50 4.76 2.82
N GLY A 238 11.06 3.55 2.81
CA GLY A 238 10.41 2.36 3.38
C GLY A 238 9.35 1.70 2.49
N LYS A 239 9.10 2.21 1.28
CA LYS A 239 8.12 1.65 0.34
C LYS A 239 8.64 0.35 -0.27
N THR A 240 7.87 -0.73 -0.24
CA THR A 240 8.19 -1.98 -0.95
C THR A 240 8.39 -1.75 -2.45
N LEU A 241 9.54 -2.18 -2.97
CA LEU A 241 9.91 -2.04 -4.38
C LEU A 241 9.47 -3.28 -5.18
N ARG A 242 8.16 -3.43 -5.39
CA ARG A 242 7.57 -4.59 -6.10
C ARG A 242 8.13 -4.79 -7.52
N ARG A 243 8.53 -3.71 -8.20
CA ARG A 243 9.19 -3.79 -9.51
C ARG A 243 10.49 -4.61 -9.47
N SER A 244 11.28 -4.46 -8.42
CA SER A 244 12.52 -5.23 -8.24
C SER A 244 12.24 -6.71 -7.97
N LEU A 245 11.14 -7.02 -7.28
CA LEU A 245 10.69 -8.39 -7.06
C LEU A 245 10.18 -9.04 -8.37
N ARG A 246 9.42 -8.32 -9.18
CA ARG A 246 8.99 -8.80 -10.51
C ARG A 246 10.18 -9.11 -11.42
N ALA A 247 11.23 -8.28 -11.42
CA ALA A 247 12.45 -8.53 -12.20
C ALA A 247 13.22 -9.79 -11.73
N LYS A 248 13.25 -10.06 -10.41
CA LYS A 248 13.84 -11.32 -9.89
C LYS A 248 13.06 -12.55 -10.36
N ASN A 249 11.75 -12.40 -10.58
CA ASN A 249 10.87 -13.49 -10.96
C ASN A 249 11.03 -13.96 -12.42
N GLU A 250 11.55 -13.14 -13.34
CA GLU A 250 11.88 -13.60 -14.70
C GLU A 250 12.88 -14.79 -14.69
N CYS A 251 13.66 -14.91 -13.61
CA CYS A 251 14.59 -16.02 -13.36
C CYS A 251 13.92 -17.23 -12.65
N VAL A 252 12.72 -17.07 -12.08
CA VAL A 252 12.04 -18.04 -11.19
C VAL A 252 10.79 -18.64 -11.87
N LYS A 253 10.86 -18.91 -13.18
CA LYS A 253 9.80 -19.61 -13.95
C LYS A 253 9.46 -21.03 -13.47
N GLN A 254 10.09 -21.52 -12.41
CA GLN A 254 9.92 -22.88 -11.89
C GLN A 254 8.68 -23.11 -11.02
N CYS A 255 7.93 -22.07 -10.65
CA CYS A 255 6.75 -22.21 -9.76
C CYS A 255 5.40 -22.33 -10.48
N LEU A 256 5.38 -22.28 -11.82
CA LEU A 256 4.15 -22.31 -12.65
C LEU A 256 4.01 -23.61 -13.48
N LEU A 257 4.86 -24.60 -13.23
CA LEU A 257 4.78 -25.97 -13.74
C LEU A 257 4.47 -26.91 -12.56
#